data_AF-A0A427K5I9-F1
#
_entry.id   AF-A0A427K5I9-F1
#
_cell.length_a   1.000
_cell.length_b   1.000
_cell.length_c   1.000
_cell.angle_alpha   90.00
_cell.angle_beta   90.00
_cell.angle_gamma   90.00
#
_symmetry.space_group_name_H-M   'P 1'
#
loop_
_entity.id
_entity.type
_entity.pdbx_description
1 polymer ?
#
loop_
_entity_poly.entity_id
_entity_poly.type
_entity_poly.pdbx_seq_one_letter_code
_entity_poly.pdbx_strand_id
1 'polypeptide(L)'
;MNGWLIANGLENTSPGQWVVYGAMLLTLAFALLRTVGNLREMRRLRRFGQRRAGYYAVRVWGASSGLVRIFLVVECLIVDALSVLLLLALGDVTLW
;
A
#
# COMPACT_ATOMS: atom_id res chain seq x y z
N MET A 1 2.93 -18.09 25.46
CA MET A 1 1.96 -17.29 26.23
C MET A 1 1.24 -16.23 25.39
N ASN A 2 1.84 -15.66 24.34
CA ASN A 2 1.19 -14.62 23.51
C ASN A 2 -0.08 -15.09 22.76
N GLY A 3 -0.14 -16.35 22.33
CA GLY A 3 -1.32 -16.87 21.61
C GLY A 3 -2.60 -16.93 22.44
N TRP A 4 -2.49 -17.05 23.77
CA TRP A 4 -3.65 -17.10 24.68
C TRP A 4 -4.22 -15.69 24.95
N LEU A 5 -3.36 -14.67 24.99
CA LEU A 5 -3.77 -13.26 25.07
C LEU A 5 -4.43 -12.77 23.77
N ILE A 6 -3.89 -13.16 22.61
CA ILE A 6 -4.48 -12.83 21.31
C ILE A 6 -5.87 -13.49 21.17
N ALA A 7 -6.02 -14.75 21.59
CA ALA A 7 -7.30 -15.46 21.57
C ALA A 7 -8.35 -14.82 22.50
N ASN A 8 -7.99 -14.50 23.74
CA ASN A 8 -8.90 -13.82 24.69
C ASN A 8 -9.23 -12.38 24.26
N GLY A 9 -8.31 -11.67 23.60
CA GLY A 9 -8.54 -10.34 23.05
C GLY A 9 -9.53 -10.34 21.88
N LEU A 10 -9.43 -11.35 21.00
CA LEU A 10 -10.35 -11.59 19.88
C LEU A 10 -11.76 -11.98 20.36
N GLU A 11 -11.86 -12.74 21.44
CA GLU A 11 -13.13 -13.19 22.02
C GLU A 11 -13.90 -12.06 22.71
N ASN A 12 -13.18 -11.03 23.20
CA ASN A 12 -13.76 -9.86 23.87
C ASN A 12 -13.86 -8.61 22.98
N THR A 13 -13.50 -8.70 21.70
CA THR A 13 -13.53 -7.53 20.81
C THR A 13 -14.97 -7.18 20.43
N SER A 14 -15.35 -5.93 20.63
CA SER A 14 -16.69 -5.47 20.27
C SER A 14 -16.92 -5.53 18.75
N PRO A 15 -18.16 -5.69 18.26
CA PRO A 15 -18.45 -5.70 16.82
C PRO A 15 -17.94 -4.45 16.08
N GLY A 16 -17.93 -3.28 16.75
CA GLY A 16 -17.40 -2.04 16.18
C GLY A 16 -15.88 -2.11 15.93
N GLN A 17 -15.12 -2.70 16.85
CA GLN A 17 -13.67 -2.88 16.69
C GLN A 17 -13.34 -3.88 15.58
N TRP A 18 -14.14 -4.94 15.42
CA TRP A 18 -14.01 -5.87 14.30
C TRP A 18 -14.17 -5.18 12.94
N VAL A 19 -15.14 -4.26 12.81
CA VAL A 19 -15.32 -3.45 11.59
C VAL A 19 -14.10 -2.57 11.35
N VAL A 20 -13.56 -1.94 12.40
CA VAL A 20 -12.35 -1.10 12.29
C VAL A 20 -11.14 -1.92 11.84
N TYR A 21 -10.86 -3.08 12.46
CA TYR A 21 -9.75 -3.93 12.04
C TYR A 21 -9.93 -4.48 10.62
N GLY A 22 -11.16 -4.89 10.26
CA GLY A 22 -11.49 -5.31 8.91
C GLY A 22 -11.21 -4.21 7.89
N ALA A 23 -11.61 -2.97 8.19
CA ALA A 23 -11.33 -1.81 7.34
C ALA A 23 -9.82 -1.54 7.24
N MET A 24 -9.08 -1.59 8.35
CA MET A 24 -7.62 -1.40 8.35
C MET A 24 -6.90 -2.46 7.51
N LEU A 25 -7.26 -3.74 7.65
CA LEU A 25 -6.69 -4.83 6.85
C LEU A 25 -7.04 -4.68 5.37
N LEU A 26 -8.27 -4.27 5.05
CA LEU A 26 -8.69 -4.01 3.68
C LEU A 26 -7.88 -2.85 3.08
N THR A 27 -7.72 -1.75 3.82
CA THR A 27 -6.88 -0.62 3.42
C THR A 27 -5.44 -1.05 3.18
N LEU A 28 -4.87 -1.89 4.04
CA LEU A 28 -3.53 -2.45 3.87
C LEU A 28 -3.42 -3.29 2.58
N ALA A 29 -4.41 -4.15 2.30
CA ALA A 29 -4.43 -4.96 1.10
C ALA A 29 -4.50 -4.09 -0.17
N PHE A 30 -5.33 -3.04 -0.17
CA PHE A 30 -5.40 -2.07 -1.26
C PHE A 30 -4.09 -1.32 -1.46
N ALA A 31 -3.45 -0.89 -0.37
CA ALA A 31 -2.15 -0.23 -0.39
C ALA A 31 -1.07 -1.12 -1.05
N LEU A 32 -1.01 -2.40 -0.67
CA LEU A 32 -0.07 -3.36 -1.27
C LEU A 32 -0.34 -3.57 -2.76
N LEU A 33 -1.62 -3.72 -3.15
CA LEU A 33 -1.99 -3.83 -4.56
C LEU A 33 -1.57 -2.57 -5.35
N ARG A 34 -1.75 -1.38 -4.77
CA ARG A 34 -1.32 -0.11 -5.36
C ARG A 34 0.19 -0.06 -5.56
N THR A 35 0.97 -0.43 -4.54
CA THR A 35 2.44 -0.48 -4.60
C THR A 35 2.92 -1.48 -5.66
N VAL A 36 2.32 -2.68 -5.72
CA VAL A 36 2.62 -3.66 -6.77
C VAL A 36 2.29 -3.13 -8.17
N GLY A 37 1.16 -2.43 -8.32
CA GLY A 37 0.77 -1.77 -9.56
C GLY A 37 1.81 -0.75 -10.03
N ASN A 38 2.27 0.11 -9.13
CA ASN A 38 3.31 1.10 -9.40
C ASN A 38 4.64 0.45 -9.78
N LEU A 39 5.05 -0.61 -9.10
CA LEU A 39 6.25 -1.38 -9.44
C LEU A 39 6.16 -2.02 -10.82
N ARG A 40 4.99 -2.58 -11.18
CA ARG A 40 4.77 -3.13 -12.53
C ARG A 40 4.87 -2.05 -13.59
N GLU A 41 4.33 -0.86 -13.34
CA GLU A 41 4.40 0.25 -14.27
C GLU A 41 5.82 0.80 -14.43
N MET A 42 6.56 0.97 -13.34
CA MET A 42 7.98 1.32 -13.38
C MET A 42 8.80 0.29 -14.16
N ARG A 43 8.54 -1.01 -13.96
CA ARG A 43 9.19 -2.08 -14.72
C ARG A 43 8.84 -2.02 -16.20
N ARG A 44 7.59 -1.73 -16.55
CA ARG A 44 7.14 -1.56 -17.94
C ARG A 44 7.85 -0.37 -18.61
N LEU A 45 7.89 0.78 -17.95
CA LEU A 45 8.62 1.96 -18.41
C LEU A 45 10.12 1.68 -18.58
N ARG A 46 10.73 0.90 -17.67
CA ARG A 46 12.15 0.52 -17.76
C ARG A 46 12.44 -0.43 -18.93
N ARG A 47 11.51 -1.32 -19.26
CA ARG A 47 11.64 -2.26 -20.40
C ARG A 47 11.45 -1.56 -21.74
N PHE A 48 10.62 -0.52 -21.79
CA PHE A 48 10.54 0.33 -22.96
C PHE A 48 11.80 1.19 -23.03
N GLY A 49 12.64 0.98 -24.06
CA GLY A 49 13.74 1.91 -24.34
C GLY A 49 13.24 3.38 -24.39
N GLN A 50 14.11 4.34 -24.12
CA GLN A 50 13.76 5.75 -23.85
C GLN A 50 12.66 6.33 -24.74
N ARG A 51 12.73 6.13 -26.07
CA ARG A 51 11.73 6.65 -27.03
C ARG A 51 10.32 6.03 -26.84
N ARG A 52 10.23 4.71 -26.66
CA ARG A 52 8.94 4.03 -26.46
C ARG A 52 8.34 4.36 -25.10
N ALA A 53 9.17 4.49 -24.07
CA ALA A 53 8.73 4.90 -22.74
C ALA A 53 8.15 6.32 -22.74
N GLY A 54 8.80 7.25 -23.46
CA GLY A 54 8.31 8.61 -23.61
C GLY A 54 6.94 8.67 -24.29
N TYR A 55 6.78 8.01 -25.44
CA TYR A 55 5.50 7.99 -26.15
C TYR A 55 4.38 7.35 -25.32
N TYR A 56 4.67 6.22 -24.66
CA TYR A 56 3.72 5.57 -23.77
C TYR A 56 3.33 6.47 -22.59
N ALA A 57 4.30 7.11 -21.93
CA ALA A 57 4.06 7.98 -20.79
C ALA A 57 3.18 9.18 -21.18
N VAL A 58 3.45 9.83 -22.32
CA VAL A 58 2.61 10.94 -22.78
C VAL A 58 1.20 10.46 -23.11
N ARG A 59 1.06 9.30 -23.76
CA ARG A 59 -0.27 8.79 -24.16
C ARG A 59 -1.12 8.32 -22.96
N VAL A 60 -0.51 7.62 -22.00
CA VAL A 60 -1.24 7.00 -20.88
C VAL A 60 -1.35 7.94 -19.69
N TRP A 61 -0.30 8.72 -19.42
CA TRP A 61 -0.18 9.56 -18.23
C TRP A 61 -0.22 11.06 -18.54
N GLY A 62 -0.19 11.48 -19.81
CA GLY A 62 -0.16 12.90 -20.18
C GLY A 62 1.14 13.62 -19.81
N ALA A 63 2.17 12.88 -19.38
CA ALA A 63 3.38 13.44 -18.79
C ALA A 63 4.65 12.76 -19.34
N SER A 64 5.80 13.38 -19.10
CA SER A 64 7.10 12.80 -19.48
C SER A 64 7.39 11.54 -18.66
N SER A 65 8.10 10.57 -19.27
CA SER A 65 8.44 9.31 -18.60
C SER A 65 9.25 9.50 -17.31
N GLY A 66 10.05 10.57 -17.23
CA GLY A 66 10.77 10.96 -16.02
C GLY A 66 9.83 11.39 -14.89
N LEU A 67 8.89 12.29 -15.18
CA LEU A 67 7.90 12.76 -14.20
C LEU A 67 7.01 11.62 -13.71
N VAL A 68 6.53 10.76 -14.62
CA VAL A 68 5.74 9.58 -14.26
C VAL A 68 6.52 8.68 -13.30
N ARG A 69 7.82 8.46 -13.57
CA ARG A 69 8.64 7.61 -12.72
C ARG A 69 8.85 8.20 -11.32
N ILE A 70 9.05 9.52 -11.21
CA ILE A 70 9.15 10.21 -9.92
C ILE A 70 7.83 10.08 -9.17
N PHE A 71 6.71 10.36 -9.84
CA PHE A 71 5.38 10.27 -9.26
C PHE A 71 5.10 8.86 -8.70
N LEU A 72 5.35 7.81 -9.47
CA LEU A 72 5.15 6.43 -9.03
C LEU A 72 5.99 6.06 -7.80
N VAL A 73 7.23 6.57 -7.71
CA VAL A 73 8.10 6.35 -6.55
C VAL A 73 7.56 7.08 -5.32
N VAL A 74 7.22 8.37 -5.46
CA VAL A 74 6.68 9.18 -4.36
C VAL A 74 5.38 8.58 -3.83
N GLU A 75 4.49 8.15 -4.73
CA GLU A 75 3.23 7.51 -4.34
C GLU A 75 3.49 6.20 -3.58
N CYS A 76 4.42 5.36 -4.02
CA CYS A 76 4.82 4.16 -3.25
C CYS A 76 5.32 4.53 -1.86
N LEU A 77 6.20 5.51 -1.74
CA LEU A 77 6.75 5.93 -0.44
C LEU A 77 5.66 6.42 0.52
N ILE A 78 4.72 7.23 0.02
CA ILE A 78 3.58 7.73 0.81
C ILE A 78 2.69 6.57 1.26
N VAL A 79 2.30 5.70 0.32
CA VAL A 79 1.40 4.56 0.59
C VAL A 79 2.05 3.58 1.58
N ASP A 80 3.32 3.27 1.41
CA ASP A 80 4.04 2.35 2.30
C ASP A 80 4.24 2.98 3.69
N ALA A 81 4.56 4.27 3.79
CA ALA A 81 4.66 4.97 5.07
C ALA A 81 3.32 5.00 5.83
N LEU A 82 2.22 5.31 5.15
CA LEU A 82 0.88 5.26 5.74
C LEU A 82 0.50 3.84 6.17
N SER A 83 0.90 2.83 5.40
CA SER A 83 0.66 1.43 5.74
C SER A 83 1.41 0.99 7.00
N VAL A 84 2.67 1.45 7.17
CA VAL A 84 3.45 1.20 8.39
C VAL A 84 2.79 1.87 9.59
N LEU A 85 2.35 3.13 9.47
CA LEU A 85 1.64 3.82 10.55
C LEU A 85 0.34 3.10 10.93
N LEU A 86 -0.40 2.60 9.94
CA LEU A 86 -1.62 1.82 10.17
C LEU A 86 -1.32 0.49 10.89
N LEU A 87 -0.24 -0.20 10.53
CA LEU A 87 0.19 -1.42 11.20
C LEU A 87 0.65 -1.17 12.63
N LEU A 88 1.34 -0.05 12.89
CA LEU A 88 1.73 0.35 14.25
C LEU A 88 0.49 0.63 15.10
N ALA A 89 -0.49 1.36 14.56
CA ALA A 89 -1.76 1.59 15.25
C ALA A 89 -2.50 0.28 15.54
N LEU A 90 -2.47 -0.69 14.62
CA LEU A 90 -3.06 -2.01 14.85
C LEU A 90 -2.28 -2.80 15.93
N GLY A 91 -0.96 -2.71 15.93
CA GLY A 91 -0.09 -3.36 16.92
C GLY A 91 -0.30 -2.83 18.34
N ASP A 92 -0.38 -1.51 18.50
CA ASP A 92 -0.62 -0.88 19.81
C ASP A 92 -1.99 -1.26 20.38
N VAL A 93 -3.01 -1.40 19.53
CA VAL A 93 -4.36 -1.76 19.96
C VAL A 93 -4.51 -3.26 20.24
N THR A 94 -3.71 -4.13 19.60
CA THR A 94 -3.75 -5.58 19.83
C THR A 94 -2.87 -6.06 20.99
N LEU A 95 -1.96 -5.20 21.47
CA LEU A 95 -1.06 -5.46 22.62
C LEU A 95 -1.58 -4.92 23.96
N TRP A 96 -2.67 -4.14 23.96
CA TRP A 96 -3.40 -3.65 25.14
C TRP A 96 -4.71 -4.40 25.32
#